data_AF-A0AAW8YTG6-F1
#
_entry.id   AF-A0AAW8YTG6-F1
#
_cell.length_a   1.000
_cell.length_b   1.000
_cell.length_c   1.000
_cell.angle_alpha   90.00
_cell.angle_beta   90.00
_cell.angle_gamma   90.00
#
_symmetry.space_group_name_H-M   'P 1'
#
loop_
_entity.id
_entity.type
_entity.pdbx_description
1 polymer ?
#
loop_
_entity_poly.entity_id
_entity_poly.type
_entity_poly.pdbx_seq_one_letter_code
_entity_poly.pdbx_strand_id
1 'polypeptide(L)'
;MLVSRETTTRRAELFNQTVYPKNYRGKLIPIKEDRPTDLYGGYSGNTDAYLAIVALEDKKKGKYFKVVGIPTRAAAKLEKLKQQDSQQYLQALHKVIAPQFTKSTKKGIKKTEFEIVLDKVHYRQLVQDGPVKMMLGSSTYKYNAKQLVLSEKALQVIADDRKFDETQKDDNLIAVYDEILSIVNQSFDLYDINGFRKKLNDNRDQFIDLPAETKYEGRKVVAHGKREMILEILKGLHANAAFGNLKPIGFSTAFGQLQVPNGIILSKNAILIHQSPSGLFERKIKLSDL
;
A
#
# COMPACT_ATOMS: atom_id res chain seq x y z
N MET A 1 -3.98 15.11 17.64
CA MET A 1 -2.55 14.81 17.43
C MET A 1 -2.22 14.98 15.95
N LEU A 2 -1.16 15.70 15.64
CA LEU A 2 -0.73 15.91 14.26
C LEU A 2 0.45 14.99 13.96
N VAL A 3 0.32 14.14 12.93
CA VAL A 3 1.33 13.15 12.56
C VAL A 3 1.62 13.30 11.08
N SER A 4 2.87 13.57 10.74
CA SER A 4 3.40 13.57 9.39
C SER A 4 4.27 12.34 9.16
N ARG A 5 4.41 11.93 7.89
CA ARG A 5 5.36 10.88 7.49
C ARG A 5 6.26 11.46 6.41
N GLU A 6 7.57 11.28 6.58
CA GLU A 6 8.53 11.67 5.56
C GLU A 6 8.25 10.92 4.25
N THR A 7 8.18 11.68 3.16
CA THR A 7 8.10 11.16 1.80
C THR A 7 9.50 10.93 1.26
N THR A 8 9.76 9.76 0.69
CA THR A 8 11.12 9.38 0.28
C THR A 8 11.20 8.87 -1.15
N THR A 9 12.40 8.89 -1.72
CA THR A 9 12.76 8.06 -2.87
C THR A 9 13.57 6.87 -2.38
N ARG A 10 13.69 5.83 -3.21
CA ARG A 10 14.50 4.66 -2.91
C ARG A 10 15.74 4.67 -3.79
N ARG A 11 16.88 4.37 -3.17
CA ARG A 11 18.15 4.06 -3.84
C ARG A 11 18.54 2.65 -3.41
N ALA A 12 17.74 1.68 -3.85
CA ALA A 12 17.86 0.28 -3.46
C ALA A 12 18.43 -0.55 -4.63
N GLU A 13 18.36 -1.86 -4.48
CA GLU A 13 18.67 -2.84 -5.52
C GLU A 13 17.89 -2.53 -6.82
N LEU A 14 18.43 -2.96 -7.96
CA LEU A 14 17.76 -2.78 -9.26
C LEU A 14 16.64 -3.82 -9.47
N PHE A 15 16.91 -5.04 -9.04
CA PHE A 15 16.10 -6.24 -9.23
C PHE A 15 16.59 -7.38 -8.31
N ASN A 16 15.82 -8.46 -8.19
CA ASN A 16 16.21 -9.64 -7.44
C ASN A 16 17.47 -10.28 -8.07
N GLN A 17 18.41 -10.72 -7.22
CA GLN A 17 19.72 -11.21 -7.67
C GLN A 17 19.68 -12.58 -8.35
N THR A 18 18.60 -13.36 -8.17
CA THR A 18 18.43 -14.67 -8.81
C THR A 18 18.22 -14.53 -10.31
N VAL A 19 19.06 -15.21 -11.09
CA VAL A 19 18.87 -15.38 -12.54
C VAL A 19 17.94 -16.55 -12.79
N TYR A 20 16.83 -16.28 -13.46
CA TYR A 20 15.84 -17.28 -13.85
C TYR A 20 16.03 -17.72 -15.30
N PRO A 21 15.71 -18.98 -15.63
CA PRO A 21 15.76 -19.49 -17.00
C PRO A 21 14.68 -18.84 -17.89
N LYS A 22 14.82 -18.98 -19.22
CA LYS A 22 13.91 -18.41 -20.23
C LYS A 22 12.44 -18.81 -20.09
N ASN A 23 12.16 -19.96 -19.47
CA ASN A 23 10.80 -20.48 -19.26
C ASN A 23 10.15 -20.00 -17.95
N TYR A 24 10.76 -19.05 -17.25
CA TYR A 24 10.18 -18.43 -16.07
C TYR A 24 8.83 -17.76 -16.38
N ARG A 25 7.82 -18.03 -15.55
CA ARG A 25 6.43 -17.59 -15.76
C ARG A 25 6.18 -16.10 -15.44
N GLY A 26 7.21 -15.28 -15.35
CA GLY A 26 7.13 -13.85 -15.01
C GLY A 26 7.92 -12.97 -15.96
N LYS A 27 7.79 -11.64 -15.78
CA LYS A 27 8.56 -10.67 -16.58
C LYS A 27 10.03 -10.74 -16.18
N LEU A 28 10.89 -10.90 -17.18
CA LEU A 28 12.34 -10.95 -17.00
C LEU A 28 12.99 -9.63 -17.44
N ILE A 29 14.08 -9.30 -16.78
CA ILE A 29 15.00 -8.22 -17.14
C ILE A 29 16.25 -8.86 -17.74
N PRO A 30 16.69 -8.46 -18.95
CA PRO A 30 17.90 -9.00 -19.57
C PRO A 30 19.12 -8.92 -18.66
N ILE A 31 19.98 -9.95 -18.71
CA ILE A 31 21.24 -9.99 -17.94
C ILE A 31 22.20 -8.90 -18.44
N LYS A 32 22.21 -8.69 -19.76
CA LYS A 32 22.98 -7.68 -20.49
C LYS A 32 22.19 -7.23 -21.72
N GLU A 33 22.59 -6.13 -22.35
CA GLU A 33 21.93 -5.60 -23.55
C GLU A 33 21.94 -6.60 -24.73
N ASP A 34 23.02 -7.37 -24.87
CA ASP A 34 23.23 -8.38 -25.92
C ASP A 34 22.67 -9.77 -25.56
N ARG A 35 22.01 -9.92 -24.40
CA ARG A 35 21.48 -11.20 -23.91
C ARG A 35 19.97 -11.14 -23.77
N PRO A 36 19.21 -11.40 -24.85
CA PRO A 36 17.76 -11.32 -24.81
C PRO A 36 17.17 -12.46 -23.94
N THR A 37 16.07 -12.15 -23.25
CA THR A 37 15.54 -12.99 -22.17
C THR A 37 14.91 -14.30 -22.64
N ASP A 38 14.48 -14.35 -23.90
CA ASP A 38 13.94 -15.52 -24.58
C ASP A 38 15.00 -16.59 -24.85
N LEU A 39 16.28 -16.21 -24.92
CA LEU A 39 17.40 -17.14 -25.06
C LEU A 39 18.09 -17.41 -23.72
N TYR A 40 18.41 -16.36 -22.97
CA TYR A 40 19.30 -16.42 -21.80
C TYR A 40 18.59 -16.35 -20.45
N GLY A 41 17.28 -16.18 -20.42
CA GLY A 41 16.57 -15.88 -19.19
C GLY A 41 16.93 -14.48 -18.66
N GLY A 42 16.82 -14.26 -17.35
CA GLY A 42 17.10 -12.95 -16.78
C GLY A 42 16.74 -12.80 -15.30
N TYR A 43 16.82 -11.56 -14.83
CA TYR A 43 16.46 -11.20 -13.46
C TYR A 43 14.96 -10.95 -13.33
N SER A 44 14.42 -11.06 -12.11
CA SER A 44 13.02 -10.76 -11.79
C SER A 44 12.92 -9.66 -10.72
N GLY A 45 11.70 -9.24 -10.36
CA GLY A 45 11.50 -8.34 -9.22
C GLY A 45 12.05 -6.93 -9.42
N ASN A 46 11.65 -6.25 -10.49
CA ASN A 46 12.02 -4.86 -10.73
C ASN A 46 11.71 -3.98 -9.50
N THR A 47 12.72 -3.23 -9.04
CA THR A 47 12.54 -2.27 -7.96
C THR A 47 12.43 -0.86 -8.54
N ASP A 48 11.51 -0.07 -7.98
CA ASP A 48 11.28 1.31 -8.38
C ASP A 48 12.01 2.29 -7.45
N ALA A 49 12.57 3.36 -8.01
CA ALA A 49 13.23 4.43 -7.26
C ALA A 49 12.23 5.47 -6.76
N TYR A 50 11.21 5.75 -7.56
CA TYR A 50 10.13 6.68 -7.25
C TYR A 50 8.90 6.34 -8.09
N LEU A 51 7.80 7.07 -7.88
CA LEU A 51 6.54 6.90 -8.60
C LEU A 51 6.35 8.04 -9.60
N ALA A 52 5.49 7.85 -10.60
CA ALA A 52 4.98 8.92 -11.44
C ALA A 52 3.46 8.78 -11.53
N ILE A 53 2.78 9.85 -11.91
CA ILE A 53 1.34 9.83 -12.19
C ILE A 53 1.13 10.15 -13.65
N VAL A 54 0.40 9.29 -14.33
CA VAL A 54 0.02 9.46 -15.73
C VAL A 54 -1.48 9.57 -15.87
N ALA A 55 -1.95 10.36 -16.82
CA ALA A 55 -3.34 10.36 -17.24
C ALA A 55 -3.55 9.38 -18.38
N LEU A 56 -4.71 8.71 -18.34
CA LEU A 56 -5.19 7.81 -19.37
C LEU A 56 -6.62 8.20 -19.71
N GLU A 57 -7.02 7.90 -20.94
CA GLU A 57 -8.40 8.01 -21.39
C GLU A 57 -9.03 6.65 -21.57
N ASP A 58 -10.24 6.48 -21.03
CA ASP A 58 -11.08 5.32 -21.28
C ASP A 58 -12.41 5.79 -21.85
N LYS A 59 -12.89 5.13 -22.91
CA LYS A 59 -14.13 5.51 -23.60
C LYS A 59 -15.36 5.53 -22.69
N LYS A 60 -15.39 4.73 -21.62
CA LYS A 60 -16.51 4.63 -20.68
C LYS A 60 -16.29 5.48 -19.43
N LYS A 61 -15.05 5.56 -18.94
CA LYS A 61 -14.73 6.21 -17.66
C LYS A 61 -14.21 7.65 -17.79
N GLY A 62 -13.91 8.10 -19.01
CA GLY A 62 -13.27 9.39 -19.27
C GLY A 62 -11.80 9.40 -18.86
N LYS A 63 -11.25 10.60 -18.63
CA LYS A 63 -9.87 10.81 -18.14
C LYS A 63 -9.75 10.33 -16.69
N TYR A 64 -8.76 9.49 -16.41
CA TYR A 64 -8.41 9.03 -15.06
C TYR A 64 -6.90 8.96 -14.90
N PHE A 65 -6.43 8.94 -13.65
CA PHE A 65 -5.02 8.97 -13.32
C PHE A 65 -4.55 7.59 -12.84
N LYS A 66 -3.31 7.22 -13.17
CA LYS A 66 -2.69 5.99 -12.72
C LYS A 66 -1.31 6.26 -12.15
N VAL A 67 -1.05 5.67 -10.98
CA VAL A 67 0.28 5.66 -10.38
C VAL A 67 1.11 4.57 -11.04
N VAL A 68 2.30 4.93 -11.51
CA VAL A 68 3.27 4.01 -12.12
C VAL A 68 4.60 4.08 -11.39
N GLY A 69 5.35 2.99 -11.43
CA GLY A 69 6.68 2.91 -10.83
C GLY A 69 7.75 3.31 -11.84
N ILE A 70 8.76 4.08 -11.40
CA ILE A 70 9.93 4.38 -12.22
C ILE A 70 11.09 3.50 -11.74
N PRO A 71 11.57 2.55 -12.58
CA PRO A 71 12.60 1.60 -12.20
C PRO A 71 13.90 2.27 -11.74
N THR A 72 14.53 1.75 -10.69
CA THR A 72 15.83 2.26 -10.19
C THR A 72 16.90 2.26 -11.28
N ARG A 73 16.90 1.23 -12.15
CA ARG A 73 17.82 1.10 -13.29
C ARG A 73 17.72 2.23 -14.32
N ALA A 74 16.61 2.97 -14.35
CA ALA A 74 16.43 4.13 -15.22
C ALA A 74 16.74 5.46 -14.53
N ALA A 75 16.78 5.49 -13.19
CA ALA A 75 16.82 6.72 -12.41
C ALA A 75 18.05 7.58 -12.70
N ALA A 76 19.26 7.01 -12.70
CA ALA A 76 20.50 7.77 -12.93
C ALA A 76 20.53 8.45 -14.32
N LYS A 77 20.09 7.73 -15.36
CA LYS A 77 20.01 8.27 -16.73
C LYS A 77 18.98 9.41 -16.80
N LEU A 78 17.82 9.23 -16.18
CA LEU A 78 16.76 10.23 -16.14
C LEU A 78 17.19 11.50 -15.39
N GLU A 79 17.86 11.37 -14.24
CA GLU A 79 18.37 12.52 -13.48
C GLU A 79 19.41 13.32 -14.29
N LYS A 80 20.33 12.63 -14.98
CA LYS A 80 21.29 13.30 -15.87
C LYS A 80 20.60 14.07 -16.99
N LEU A 81 19.62 13.46 -17.66
CA LEU A 81 18.88 14.14 -18.73
C LEU A 81 18.08 15.34 -18.20
N LYS A 82 17.48 15.23 -17.01
CA LYS A 82 16.72 16.31 -16.38
C LYS A 82 17.55 17.58 -16.16
N GLN A 83 18.86 17.42 -15.90
CA GLN A 83 19.80 18.53 -15.73
C GLN A 83 20.26 19.15 -17.06
N GLN A 84 20.14 18.42 -18.17
CA GLN A 84 20.69 18.81 -19.46
C GLN A 84 19.61 19.38 -20.40
N ASP A 85 18.51 18.64 -20.58
CA ASP A 85 17.48 18.95 -21.57
C ASP A 85 16.12 18.38 -21.11
N SER A 86 15.17 19.29 -20.85
CA SER A 86 13.83 18.93 -20.39
C SER A 86 13.03 18.12 -21.41
N GLN A 87 13.20 18.35 -22.71
CA GLN A 87 12.47 17.60 -23.75
C GLN A 87 13.03 16.18 -23.87
N GLN A 88 14.36 16.04 -23.89
CA GLN A 88 14.99 14.71 -23.91
C GLN A 88 14.65 13.91 -22.65
N TYR A 89 14.58 14.57 -21.49
CA TYR A 89 14.13 13.95 -20.24
C TYR A 89 12.71 13.39 -20.36
N LEU A 90 11.74 14.19 -20.83
CA LEU A 90 10.35 13.75 -20.97
C LEU A 90 10.20 12.61 -21.98
N GLN A 91 10.92 12.65 -23.10
CA GLN A 91 10.95 11.56 -24.08
C GLN A 91 11.54 10.27 -23.49
N ALA A 92 12.62 10.39 -22.71
CA ALA A 92 13.23 9.25 -22.04
C ALA A 92 12.30 8.66 -20.96
N LEU A 93 11.65 9.51 -20.17
CA LEU A 93 10.69 9.10 -19.15
C LEU A 93 9.49 8.38 -19.78
N HIS A 94 8.95 8.92 -20.88
CA HIS A 94 7.88 8.27 -21.63
C HIS A 94 8.30 6.88 -22.12
N LYS A 95 9.51 6.73 -22.67
CA LYS A 95 10.06 5.42 -23.08
C LYS A 95 10.20 4.43 -21.92
N VAL A 96 10.51 4.91 -20.70
CA VAL A 96 10.61 4.07 -19.49
C VAL A 96 9.23 3.60 -19.03
N ILE A 97 8.20 4.44 -19.16
CA ILE A 97 6.83 4.14 -18.72
C ILE A 97 6.06 3.28 -19.73
N ALA A 98 6.25 3.51 -21.04
CA ALA A 98 5.49 2.86 -22.11
C ALA A 98 5.38 1.32 -22.05
N PRO A 99 6.41 0.55 -21.63
CA PRO A 99 6.30 -0.90 -21.45
C PRO A 99 5.23 -1.33 -20.43
N GLN A 100 4.87 -0.47 -19.47
CA GLN A 100 3.80 -0.75 -18.50
C GLN A 100 2.40 -0.68 -19.12
N PHE A 101 2.27 -0.03 -20.27
CA PHE A 101 1.03 0.16 -21.02
C PHE A 101 0.99 -0.61 -22.35
N THR A 102 2.00 -1.46 -22.57
CA THR A 102 2.10 -2.33 -23.74
C THR A 102 1.74 -3.76 -23.34
N LYS A 103 0.77 -4.36 -24.03
CA LYS A 103 0.33 -5.74 -23.80
C LYS A 103 0.44 -6.55 -25.10
N SER A 104 1.07 -7.71 -25.02
CA SER A 104 0.98 -8.70 -26.09
C SER A 104 -0.37 -9.40 -26.02
N THR A 105 -1.07 -9.48 -27.14
CA THR A 105 -2.37 -10.14 -27.27
C THR A 105 -2.34 -11.11 -28.44
N LYS A 106 -3.31 -12.02 -28.54
CA LYS A 106 -3.45 -12.92 -29.70
C LYS A 106 -3.54 -12.18 -31.04
N LYS A 107 -3.98 -10.91 -31.02
CA LYS A 107 -4.15 -10.04 -32.21
C LYS A 107 -2.96 -9.09 -32.43
N GLY A 108 -1.84 -9.31 -31.75
CA GLY A 108 -0.65 -8.47 -31.80
C GLY A 108 -0.45 -7.59 -30.57
N ILE A 109 0.37 -6.56 -30.70
CA ILE A 109 0.77 -5.68 -29.60
C ILE A 109 -0.25 -4.54 -29.44
N LYS A 110 -0.90 -4.48 -28.28
CA LYS A 110 -1.77 -3.35 -27.90
C LYS A 110 -0.97 -2.36 -27.06
N LYS A 111 -0.81 -1.13 -27.57
CA LYS A 111 -0.26 0.01 -26.83
C LYS A 111 -1.41 0.88 -26.33
N THR A 112 -1.27 1.40 -25.12
CA THR A 112 -2.22 2.37 -24.56
C THR A 112 -1.46 3.68 -24.41
N GLU A 113 -1.97 4.73 -25.05
CA GLU A 113 -1.41 6.07 -24.91
C GLU A 113 -1.66 6.63 -23.51
N PHE A 114 -0.76 7.48 -23.05
CA PHE A 114 -0.83 8.12 -21.73
C PHE A 114 -0.11 9.47 -21.77
N GLU A 115 -0.52 10.36 -20.88
CA GLU A 115 0.12 11.67 -20.64
C GLU A 115 0.82 11.64 -19.28
N ILE A 116 2.04 12.18 -19.19
CA ILE A 116 2.74 12.29 -17.90
C ILE A 116 2.28 13.56 -17.20
N VAL A 117 1.59 13.41 -16.07
CA VAL A 117 1.01 14.51 -15.30
C VAL A 117 1.98 14.95 -14.21
N LEU A 118 2.57 13.98 -13.52
CA LEU A 118 3.65 14.21 -12.57
C LEU A 118 4.78 13.23 -12.85
N ASP A 119 5.93 13.80 -13.18
CA ASP A 119 7.13 13.08 -13.57
C ASP A 119 7.83 12.39 -12.37
N LYS A 120 7.65 12.93 -11.15
CA LYS A 120 8.28 12.44 -9.93
C LYS A 120 7.40 12.61 -8.70
N VAL A 121 6.96 11.48 -8.14
CA VAL A 121 6.15 11.35 -6.95
C VAL A 121 6.88 10.45 -5.96
N HIS A 122 7.00 10.93 -4.72
CA HIS A 122 7.71 10.19 -3.67
C HIS A 122 6.85 9.06 -3.11
N TYR A 123 7.50 8.05 -2.54
CA TYR A 123 6.81 7.12 -1.67
C TYR A 123 6.23 7.86 -0.47
N ARG A 124 5.13 7.32 0.06
CA ARG A 124 4.33 7.90 1.14
C ARG A 124 3.71 9.26 0.80
N GLN A 125 3.72 9.68 -0.46
CA GLN A 125 2.94 10.84 -0.88
C GLN A 125 1.50 10.67 -0.44
N LEU A 126 0.99 11.65 0.32
CA LEU A 126 -0.36 11.67 0.84
C LEU A 126 -1.33 12.06 -0.27
N VAL A 127 -2.41 11.29 -0.39
CA VAL A 127 -3.46 11.44 -1.38
C VAL A 127 -4.83 11.34 -0.69
N GLN A 128 -5.70 12.30 -0.98
CA GLN A 128 -7.13 12.22 -0.66
C GLN A 128 -7.89 11.96 -1.96
N ASP A 129 -8.65 10.88 -2.03
CA ASP A 129 -9.53 10.58 -3.16
C ASP A 129 -10.92 10.19 -2.65
N GLY A 130 -11.86 11.14 -2.75
CA GLY A 130 -13.17 11.03 -2.08
C GLY A 130 -13.00 10.90 -0.56
N PRO A 131 -13.63 9.90 0.11
CA PRO A 131 -13.49 9.69 1.56
C PRO A 131 -12.16 9.04 1.96
N VAL A 132 -11.45 8.44 1.01
CA VAL A 132 -10.22 7.69 1.26
C VAL A 132 -9.02 8.63 1.37
N LYS A 133 -8.39 8.63 2.55
CA LYS A 133 -7.08 9.27 2.80
C LYS A 133 -6.01 8.20 2.89
N MET A 134 -5.00 8.25 2.03
CA MET A 134 -3.99 7.20 1.91
C MET A 134 -2.62 7.75 1.54
N MET A 135 -1.58 6.97 1.80
CA MET A 135 -0.23 7.19 1.34
C MET A 135 0.11 6.24 0.19
N LEU A 136 0.88 6.70 -0.80
CA LEU A 136 1.35 5.83 -1.90
C LEU A 136 2.54 4.96 -1.44
N GLY A 137 2.30 3.68 -1.17
CA GLY A 137 3.34 2.73 -0.77
C GLY A 137 4.13 2.14 -1.94
N SER A 138 3.48 1.99 -3.09
CA SER A 138 4.08 1.71 -4.40
C SER A 138 3.07 2.05 -5.51
N SER A 139 3.33 1.63 -6.75
CA SER A 139 2.34 1.69 -7.84
C SER A 139 1.13 0.75 -7.62
N THR A 140 1.23 -0.19 -6.68
CA THR A 140 0.18 -1.18 -6.36
C THR A 140 -0.18 -1.26 -4.89
N TYR A 141 0.59 -0.66 -3.97
CA TYR A 141 0.31 -0.68 -2.54
C TYR A 141 -0.10 0.70 -2.04
N LYS A 142 -1.23 0.73 -1.32
CA LYS A 142 -1.68 1.87 -0.54
C LYS A 142 -1.27 1.64 0.92
N TYR A 143 -0.95 2.71 1.64
CA TYR A 143 -0.76 2.66 3.09
C TYR A 143 -1.80 3.54 3.78
N ASN A 144 -2.22 3.12 4.98
CA ASN A 144 -3.11 3.93 5.79
C ASN A 144 -2.42 5.24 6.20
N ALA A 145 -3.18 6.33 6.16
CA ALA A 145 -2.75 7.67 6.55
C ALA A 145 -3.51 8.22 7.77
N LYS A 146 -4.43 7.45 8.34
CA LYS A 146 -5.22 7.83 9.52
C LYS A 146 -4.65 7.17 10.77
N GLN A 147 -4.75 7.85 11.91
CA GLN A 147 -4.41 7.29 13.21
C GLN A 147 -5.69 6.84 13.90
N LEU A 148 -5.65 5.69 14.55
CA LEU A 148 -6.71 5.25 15.44
C LEU A 148 -6.51 5.92 16.80
N VAL A 149 -7.57 6.55 17.33
CA VAL A 149 -7.55 7.18 18.65
C VAL A 149 -8.57 6.46 19.51
N LEU A 150 -8.11 5.79 20.55
CA LEU A 150 -8.94 5.05 21.49
C LEU A 150 -9.15 5.83 22.79
N SER A 151 -10.19 5.48 23.51
CA SER A 151 -10.50 5.97 24.85
C SER A 151 -9.38 5.61 25.82
N GLU A 152 -9.22 6.42 26.87
CA GLU A 152 -8.23 6.15 27.92
C GLU A 152 -8.47 4.78 28.57
N LYS A 153 -9.74 4.41 28.77
CA LYS A 153 -10.12 3.08 29.28
C LYS A 153 -9.62 1.97 28.36
N ALA A 154 -9.84 2.08 27.05
CA ALA A 154 -9.37 1.07 26.10
C ALA A 154 -7.84 0.95 26.11
N LEU A 155 -7.12 2.08 26.16
CA LEU A 155 -5.66 2.08 26.28
C LEU A 155 -5.18 1.40 27.57
N GLN A 156 -5.84 1.65 28.70
CA GLN A 156 -5.53 0.99 29.97
C GLN A 156 -5.75 -0.52 29.90
N VAL A 157 -6.89 -0.96 29.34
CA VAL A 157 -7.21 -2.39 29.14
C VAL A 157 -6.17 -3.09 28.27
N ILE A 158 -5.71 -2.43 27.19
CA ILE A 158 -4.66 -2.97 26.30
C ILE A 158 -3.30 -3.05 27.03
N ALA A 159 -2.95 -2.04 27.83
CA ALA A 159 -1.63 -1.86 28.42
C ALA A 159 -1.39 -2.63 29.73
N ASP A 160 -2.38 -2.71 30.63
CA ASP A 160 -2.25 -3.38 31.93
C ASP A 160 -3.56 -4.08 32.32
N ASP A 161 -3.51 -5.41 32.33
CA ASP A 161 -4.64 -6.26 32.63
C ASP A 161 -4.59 -6.84 34.05
N ARG A 162 -3.51 -6.60 34.80
CA ARG A 162 -3.27 -7.21 36.11
C ARG A 162 -4.24 -6.72 37.19
N LYS A 163 -4.99 -5.66 36.90
CA LYS A 163 -5.97 -5.05 37.80
C LYS A 163 -7.39 -5.60 37.67
N PHE A 164 -7.65 -6.48 36.69
CA PHE A 164 -8.97 -7.01 36.40
C PHE A 164 -9.02 -8.52 36.69
N ASP A 165 -10.14 -9.02 37.19
CA ASP A 165 -10.41 -10.46 37.23
C ASP A 165 -10.66 -11.03 35.82
N GLU A 166 -10.72 -12.36 35.68
CA GLU A 166 -10.80 -13.01 34.37
C GLU A 166 -12.05 -12.62 33.57
N THR A 167 -13.21 -12.49 34.23
CA THR A 167 -14.46 -12.09 33.57
C THR A 167 -14.39 -10.62 33.13
N GLN A 168 -13.91 -9.74 34.00
CA GLN A 168 -13.72 -8.32 33.68
C GLN A 168 -12.71 -8.14 32.55
N LYS A 169 -11.65 -8.95 32.49
CA LYS A 169 -10.70 -8.93 31.36
C LYS A 169 -11.40 -9.24 30.05
N ASP A 170 -12.20 -10.29 30.03
CA ASP A 170 -12.89 -10.75 28.82
C ASP A 170 -13.83 -9.66 28.28
N ASP A 171 -14.74 -9.17 29.12
CA ASP A 171 -15.71 -8.13 28.77
C ASP A 171 -15.04 -6.83 28.33
N ASN A 172 -13.96 -6.43 29.01
CA ASN A 172 -13.23 -5.22 28.65
C ASN A 172 -12.52 -5.35 27.30
N LEU A 173 -11.96 -6.52 26.97
CA LEU A 173 -11.34 -6.75 25.65
C LEU A 173 -12.39 -6.76 24.54
N ILE A 174 -13.59 -7.29 24.78
CA ILE A 174 -14.73 -7.19 23.86
C ILE A 174 -15.10 -5.72 23.64
N ALA A 175 -15.21 -4.92 24.71
CA ALA A 175 -15.51 -3.50 24.60
C ALA A 175 -14.44 -2.73 23.79
N VAL A 176 -13.15 -3.06 23.96
CA VAL A 176 -12.07 -2.48 23.15
C VAL A 176 -12.24 -2.83 21.67
N TYR A 177 -12.55 -4.09 21.36
CA TYR A 177 -12.79 -4.53 19.98
C TYR A 177 -13.95 -3.76 19.35
N ASP A 178 -15.05 -3.57 20.09
CA ASP A 178 -16.22 -2.83 19.62
C ASP A 178 -15.95 -1.34 19.40
N GLU A 179 -15.15 -0.74 20.28
CA GLU A 179 -14.69 0.64 20.09
C GLU A 179 -13.86 0.78 18.79
N ILE A 180 -12.93 -0.16 18.56
CA ILE A 180 -12.15 -0.21 17.33
C ILE A 180 -13.06 -0.35 16.11
N LEU A 181 -14.03 -1.28 16.14
CA LEU A 181 -14.99 -1.47 15.05
C LEU A 181 -15.77 -0.19 14.74
N SER A 182 -16.28 0.48 15.77
CA SER A 182 -17.02 1.73 15.63
C SER A 182 -16.20 2.79 14.87
N ILE A 183 -14.96 3.02 15.29
CA ILE A 183 -14.07 4.00 14.66
C ILE A 183 -13.68 3.58 13.23
N VAL A 184 -13.39 2.29 13.02
CA VAL A 184 -13.03 1.74 11.70
C VAL A 184 -14.18 1.91 10.72
N ASN A 185 -15.40 1.59 11.13
CA ASN A 185 -16.59 1.74 10.30
C ASN A 185 -16.84 3.21 9.93
N GLN A 186 -16.65 4.13 10.88
CA GLN A 186 -16.86 5.56 10.65
C GLN A 186 -15.78 6.20 9.77
N SER A 187 -14.52 5.79 9.92
CA SER A 187 -13.39 6.60 9.44
C SER A 187 -12.37 5.87 8.58
N PHE A 188 -12.40 4.55 8.43
CA PHE A 188 -11.33 3.80 7.77
C PHE A 188 -11.75 3.22 6.39
N ASP A 189 -12.30 4.06 5.50
CA ASP A 189 -12.78 3.66 4.16
C ASP A 189 -11.75 2.93 3.29
N LEU A 190 -10.47 3.19 3.53
CA LEU A 190 -9.39 2.47 2.85
C LEU A 190 -9.47 0.95 3.07
N TYR A 191 -10.01 0.50 4.21
CA TYR A 191 -10.09 -0.90 4.61
C TYR A 191 -11.29 -1.64 4.00
N ASP A 192 -12.03 -1.04 3.08
CA ASP A 192 -12.92 -1.82 2.19
C ASP A 192 -12.14 -2.66 1.18
N ILE A 193 -10.87 -2.32 0.95
CA ILE A 193 -9.97 -3.18 0.19
C ILE A 193 -9.91 -4.56 0.86
N ASN A 194 -10.05 -5.61 0.06
CA ASN A 194 -10.17 -7.01 0.51
C ASN A 194 -11.35 -7.28 1.46
N GLY A 195 -12.31 -6.35 1.55
CA GLY A 195 -13.47 -6.43 2.43
C GLY A 195 -13.11 -6.41 3.92
N PHE A 196 -11.98 -5.81 4.32
CA PHE A 196 -11.50 -5.93 5.70
C PHE A 196 -12.46 -5.32 6.72
N ARG A 197 -13.06 -4.14 6.45
CA ARG A 197 -14.09 -3.57 7.35
C ARG A 197 -15.24 -4.55 7.54
N LYS A 198 -15.83 -5.05 6.45
CA LYS A 198 -16.92 -6.03 6.50
C LYS A 198 -16.53 -7.26 7.31
N LYS A 199 -15.35 -7.84 7.04
CA LYS A 199 -14.86 -9.03 7.75
C LYS A 199 -14.66 -8.81 9.25
N LEU A 200 -14.17 -7.64 9.68
CA LEU A 200 -14.04 -7.34 11.10
C LEU A 200 -15.41 -7.35 11.80
N ASN A 201 -16.46 -6.86 11.13
CA ASN A 201 -17.82 -6.92 11.65
C ASN A 201 -18.37 -8.36 11.62
N ASP A 202 -18.24 -9.05 10.49
CA ASP A 202 -18.77 -10.41 10.29
C ASP A 202 -18.12 -11.45 11.22
N ASN A 203 -16.86 -11.24 11.63
CA ASN A 203 -16.11 -12.20 12.45
C ASN A 203 -16.01 -11.80 13.93
N ARG A 204 -16.91 -10.92 14.40
CA ARG A 204 -16.96 -10.48 15.80
C ARG A 204 -17.22 -11.65 16.76
N ASP A 205 -18.10 -12.58 16.40
CA ASP A 205 -18.44 -13.72 17.25
C ASP A 205 -17.23 -14.65 17.43
N GLN A 206 -16.48 -14.89 16.36
CA GLN A 206 -15.22 -15.64 16.40
C GLN A 206 -14.18 -14.97 17.30
N PHE A 207 -14.19 -13.63 17.41
CA PHE A 207 -13.34 -12.92 18.35
C PHE A 207 -13.83 -13.11 19.80
N ILE A 208 -15.14 -13.06 20.04
CA ILE A 208 -15.74 -13.30 21.36
C ILE A 208 -15.45 -14.72 21.85
N ASP A 209 -15.42 -15.71 20.96
CA ASP A 209 -15.17 -17.11 21.31
C ASP A 209 -13.71 -17.38 21.72
N LEU A 210 -12.78 -16.44 21.51
CA LEU A 210 -11.39 -16.60 21.94
C LEU A 210 -11.25 -16.45 23.46
N PRO A 211 -10.29 -17.12 24.12
CA PRO A 211 -9.92 -16.77 25.48
C PRO A 211 -9.40 -15.33 25.57
N ALA A 212 -9.50 -14.70 26.74
CA ALA A 212 -8.95 -13.35 26.97
C ALA A 212 -7.46 -13.25 26.57
N GLU A 213 -6.66 -14.22 27.01
CA GLU A 213 -5.22 -14.31 26.77
C GLU A 213 -4.83 -15.53 25.93
N THR A 214 -3.73 -15.39 25.19
CA THR A 214 -3.15 -16.48 24.39
C THR A 214 -2.64 -17.60 25.31
N LYS A 215 -3.04 -18.83 25.03
CA LYS A 215 -2.66 -20.02 25.79
C LYS A 215 -1.47 -20.72 25.14
N TYR A 216 -0.52 -21.16 25.96
CA TYR A 216 0.72 -21.80 25.55
C TYR A 216 0.89 -23.16 26.21
N GLU A 217 1.40 -24.13 25.43
CA GLU A 217 2.01 -25.35 25.95
C GLU A 217 3.50 -25.31 25.62
N GLY A 218 4.33 -25.05 26.64
CA GLY A 218 5.74 -24.73 26.44
C GLY A 218 5.91 -23.48 25.56
N ARG A 219 6.51 -23.63 24.37
CA ARG A 219 6.71 -22.54 23.40
C ARG A 219 5.64 -22.48 22.31
N LYS A 220 4.70 -23.43 22.28
CA LYS A 220 3.70 -23.55 21.22
C LYS A 220 2.42 -22.85 21.63
N VAL A 221 1.88 -22.01 20.75
CA VAL A 221 0.53 -21.46 20.91
C VAL A 221 -0.49 -22.58 20.70
N VAL A 222 -1.35 -22.79 21.69
CA VAL A 222 -2.44 -23.78 21.62
C VAL A 222 -3.81 -23.12 21.42
N ALA A 223 -3.97 -21.87 21.88
CA ALA A 223 -5.12 -21.04 21.56
C ALA A 223 -4.70 -19.57 21.48
N HIS A 224 -5.16 -18.86 20.46
CA HIS A 224 -4.97 -17.42 20.33
C HIS A 224 -5.93 -16.66 21.24
N GLY A 225 -5.49 -15.54 21.80
CA GLY A 225 -6.30 -14.73 22.72
C GLY A 225 -6.86 -13.45 22.10
N LYS A 226 -7.91 -12.90 22.73
CA LYS A 226 -8.50 -11.60 22.38
C LYS A 226 -7.47 -10.47 22.39
N ARG A 227 -6.59 -10.40 23.40
CA ARG A 227 -5.54 -9.37 23.48
C ARG A 227 -4.59 -9.43 22.29
N GLU A 228 -4.11 -10.61 21.93
CA GLU A 228 -3.25 -10.81 20.76
C GLU A 228 -3.94 -10.32 19.49
N MET A 229 -5.23 -10.66 19.31
CA MET A 229 -6.00 -10.22 18.15
C MET A 229 -6.18 -8.70 18.10
N ILE A 230 -6.43 -8.04 19.23
CA ILE A 230 -6.46 -6.58 19.29
C ILE A 230 -5.12 -5.99 18.85
N LEU A 231 -3.98 -6.52 19.35
CA LEU A 231 -2.66 -6.03 18.96
C LEU A 231 -2.37 -6.21 17.46
N GLU A 232 -2.76 -7.34 16.87
CA GLU A 232 -2.62 -7.58 15.44
C GLU A 232 -3.57 -6.67 14.61
N ILE A 233 -4.77 -6.36 15.10
CA ILE A 233 -5.65 -5.34 14.49
C ILE A 233 -4.99 -3.97 14.53
N LEU A 234 -4.50 -3.53 15.69
CA LEU A 234 -3.81 -2.24 15.84
C LEU A 234 -2.61 -2.12 14.90
N LYS A 235 -1.83 -3.20 14.77
CA LYS A 235 -0.70 -3.29 13.85
C LYS A 235 -1.11 -3.12 12.39
N GLY A 236 -2.21 -3.75 11.97
CA GLY A 236 -2.74 -3.60 10.60
C GLY A 236 -3.48 -2.29 10.33
N LEU A 237 -4.03 -1.64 11.37
CA LEU A 237 -4.61 -0.30 11.32
C LEU A 237 -3.56 0.81 11.35
N HIS A 238 -2.33 0.52 11.73
CA HIS A 238 -1.31 1.53 11.92
C HIS A 238 -0.96 2.27 10.61
N ALA A 239 -0.61 3.55 10.70
CA ALA A 239 -0.26 4.39 9.54
C ALA A 239 1.16 4.09 9.01
N ASN A 240 1.40 2.85 8.56
CA ASN A 240 2.63 2.39 7.93
C ASN A 240 2.36 1.19 6.99
N ALA A 241 3.38 0.37 6.74
CA ALA A 241 3.33 -0.81 5.88
C ALA A 241 3.12 -2.13 6.65
N ALA A 242 2.87 -2.08 7.96
CA ALA A 242 2.74 -3.28 8.78
C ALA A 242 1.40 -3.97 8.54
N PHE A 243 1.38 -5.28 8.74
CA PHE A 243 0.17 -6.11 8.61
C PHE A 243 -0.08 -6.88 9.91
N GLY A 244 -1.37 -7.11 10.19
CA GLY A 244 -1.86 -7.95 11.26
C GLY A 244 -2.19 -9.37 10.78
N ASN A 245 -1.92 -10.38 11.61
CA ASN A 245 -2.35 -11.75 11.38
C ASN A 245 -3.69 -12.03 12.08
N LEU A 246 -4.78 -12.00 11.32
CA LEU A 246 -6.15 -12.26 11.82
C LEU A 246 -6.69 -13.61 11.33
N LYS A 247 -5.82 -14.54 10.93
CA LYS A 247 -6.22 -15.92 10.59
C LYS A 247 -7.05 -16.60 11.69
N PRO A 248 -6.76 -16.44 12.99
CA PRO A 248 -7.54 -17.08 14.05
C PRO A 248 -9.01 -16.66 14.07
N ILE A 249 -9.34 -15.47 13.55
CA ILE A 249 -10.71 -14.94 13.44
C ILE A 249 -11.19 -14.88 11.99
N GLY A 250 -10.72 -15.81 11.14
CA GLY A 250 -11.28 -16.05 9.80
C GLY A 250 -10.67 -15.26 8.64
N PHE A 251 -9.58 -14.51 8.82
CA PHE A 251 -8.96 -13.76 7.72
C PHE A 251 -7.95 -14.62 6.94
N SER A 252 -8.17 -14.77 5.64
CA SER A 252 -7.20 -15.43 4.74
C SER A 252 -6.05 -14.51 4.30
N THR A 253 -6.32 -13.20 4.21
CA THR A 253 -5.36 -12.17 3.79
C THR A 253 -4.88 -11.42 5.03
N ALA A 254 -3.59 -11.10 5.10
CA ALA A 254 -3.04 -10.34 6.21
C ALA A 254 -3.74 -8.97 6.31
N PHE A 255 -4.21 -8.63 7.51
CA PHE A 255 -5.00 -7.43 7.74
C PHE A 255 -4.13 -6.18 7.56
N GLY A 256 -4.60 -5.21 6.78
CA GLY A 256 -3.79 -4.07 6.35
C GLY A 256 -2.98 -4.30 5.07
N GLN A 257 -3.08 -5.48 4.43
CA GLN A 257 -2.51 -5.72 3.10
C GLN A 257 -3.34 -5.01 2.02
N LEU A 258 -3.12 -3.72 1.85
CA LEU A 258 -3.90 -2.83 0.99
C LEU A 258 -3.35 -2.77 -0.46
N GLN A 259 -3.06 -3.94 -1.03
CA GLN A 259 -2.58 -4.07 -2.41
C GLN A 259 -3.74 -4.04 -3.40
N VAL A 260 -3.55 -3.35 -4.52
CA VAL A 260 -4.46 -3.34 -5.68
C VAL A 260 -3.78 -4.02 -6.89
N PRO A 261 -4.26 -5.20 -7.33
CA PRO A 261 -3.56 -6.01 -8.36
C PRO A 261 -3.33 -5.30 -9.70
N ASN A 262 -4.23 -4.40 -10.10
CA ASN A 262 -4.17 -3.71 -11.39
C ASN A 262 -3.46 -2.34 -11.33
N GLY A 263 -2.84 -2.01 -10.19
CA GLY A 263 -2.24 -0.72 -9.90
C GLY A 263 -3.23 0.28 -9.32
N ILE A 264 -2.70 1.35 -8.75
CA ILE A 264 -3.48 2.41 -8.13
C ILE A 264 -4.02 3.34 -9.22
N ILE A 265 -5.35 3.37 -9.33
CA ILE A 265 -6.09 4.37 -10.10
C ILE A 265 -6.55 5.45 -9.14
N LEU A 266 -6.41 6.70 -9.56
CA LEU A 266 -6.86 7.89 -8.85
C LEU A 266 -7.93 8.59 -9.68
N SER A 267 -8.98 9.06 -9.02
CA SER A 267 -10.05 9.81 -9.69
C SER A 267 -9.56 11.20 -10.14
N LYS A 268 -10.35 11.84 -11.00
CA LYS A 268 -10.08 13.24 -11.39
C LYS A 268 -10.12 14.23 -10.24
N ASN A 269 -10.76 13.86 -9.14
CA ASN A 269 -10.89 14.68 -7.94
C ASN A 269 -9.85 14.31 -6.88
N ALA A 270 -8.91 13.41 -7.17
CA ALA A 270 -7.85 13.09 -6.24
C ALA A 270 -6.96 14.32 -5.98
N ILE A 271 -6.65 14.55 -4.71
CA ILE A 271 -5.88 15.67 -4.21
C ILE A 271 -4.58 15.12 -3.63
N LEU A 272 -3.45 15.59 -4.17
CA LEU A 272 -2.15 15.42 -3.54
C LEU A 272 -1.99 16.42 -2.41
N ILE A 273 -1.56 15.93 -1.25
CA ILE A 273 -1.34 16.76 -0.06
C ILE A 273 0.17 16.74 0.23
N HIS A 274 0.83 17.87 0.02
CA HIS A 274 2.22 18.07 0.38
C HIS A 274 2.31 18.67 1.77
N GLN A 275 2.90 17.93 2.70
CA GLN A 275 3.03 18.35 4.09
C GLN A 275 4.46 18.80 4.37
N SER A 276 4.61 19.88 5.15
CA SER A 276 5.89 20.23 5.78
C SER A 276 6.37 19.11 6.72
N PRO A 277 7.65 19.10 7.14
CA PRO A 277 8.17 18.07 8.07
C PRO A 277 7.36 17.96 9.36
N SER A 278 6.92 19.08 9.92
CA SER A 278 6.04 19.09 11.11
C SER A 278 4.59 18.78 10.78
N GLY A 279 4.17 18.84 9.51
CA GLY A 279 2.80 18.71 9.03
C GLY A 279 1.89 19.91 9.35
N LEU A 280 2.43 20.99 9.92
CA LEU A 280 1.67 22.22 10.24
C LEU A 280 1.21 22.96 8.98
N PHE A 281 2.05 22.96 7.94
CA PHE A 281 1.74 23.53 6.64
C PHE A 281 1.42 22.44 5.63
N GLU A 282 0.33 22.63 4.89
CA GLU A 282 -0.09 21.76 3.79
C GLU A 282 -0.31 22.57 2.51
N ARG A 283 0.15 22.02 1.38
CA ARG A 283 -0.27 22.44 0.04
C ARG A 283 -1.09 21.33 -0.59
N LYS A 284 -2.31 21.65 -1.02
CA LYS A 284 -3.23 20.72 -1.66
C LYS A 284 -3.32 21.02 -3.15
N ILE A 285 -3.09 20.01 -3.98
CA ILE A 285 -3.11 20.13 -5.44
C ILE A 285 -4.04 19.06 -5.98
N LYS A 286 -5.09 19.47 -6.68
CA LYS A 286 -6.00 18.53 -7.35
C LYS A 286 -5.36 18.08 -8.65
N LEU A 287 -5.40 16.76 -8.93
CA LEU A 287 -4.75 16.21 -10.13
C LEU A 287 -5.36 16.72 -11.44
N SER A 288 -6.63 17.14 -11.44
CA SER A 288 -7.26 17.73 -12.63
C SER A 288 -6.74 19.12 -13.01
N ASP A 289 -6.02 19.77 -12.10
CA ASP A 289 -5.56 21.16 -12.26
C ASP A 289 -4.10 21.21 -12.76
N LEU A 290 -3.52 20.02 -13.01
CA LEU A 290 -2.16 19.81 -13.51
C LEU A 290 -2.17 19.43 -15.00
#